data_AF-M0F8H2-F1
#
_entry.id   AF-M0F8H2-F1
#
_cell.length_a   1.000
_cell.length_b   1.000
_cell.length_c   1.000
_cell.angle_alpha   90.00
_cell.angle_beta   90.00
_cell.angle_gamma   90.00
#
_symmetry.space_group_name_H-M   'P 1'
#
loop_
_entity.id
_entity.type
_entity.pdbx_description
1 polymer ?
#
loop_
_entity_poly.entity_id
_entity_poly.type
_entity_poly.pdbx_seq_one_letter_code
_entity_poly.pdbx_strand_id
1 'polypeptide(L)'
;MIIKTEEPTTSLLLDEDPSSDSAPDERTEPDLDVYADALLLVDALERHEVEALEGVETGTLIDLYTLLSDVQRNANDLRKEIADMLLDRLHHDRPVSGSYGSVQRTARTNRSLKDDDEVLDTLEAAGIDRSRVVSVDRGKVDDALEVTDVAESDVFETEETEYVRKAEVDEDRKETRLQGLKDQLAASDADDADQLRDEVEELESRIEELTEFKSGHSYHTRSSADR
;
A
#
# COMPACT_ATOMS: atom_id res chain seq x y z
N MET A 1 11.94 51.29 -5.23
CA MET A 1 11.54 50.35 -4.15
C MET A 1 10.02 50.31 -4.12
N ILE A 2 9.42 49.32 -4.78
CA ILE A 2 8.03 48.89 -4.57
C ILE A 2 8.09 47.36 -4.64
N ILE A 3 7.81 46.73 -3.50
CA ILE A 3 7.80 45.28 -3.31
C ILE A 3 6.53 44.77 -3.99
N LYS A 4 6.67 43.89 -4.99
CA LYS A 4 5.55 43.12 -5.52
C LYS A 4 5.29 41.98 -4.57
N THR A 5 4.18 42.07 -3.85
CA THR A 5 3.67 41.04 -2.96
C THR A 5 3.21 39.84 -3.77
N GLU A 6 3.66 38.65 -3.38
CA GLU A 6 3.21 37.35 -3.87
C GLU A 6 1.71 37.18 -3.62
N GLU A 7 0.99 36.68 -4.61
CA GLU A 7 -0.38 36.21 -4.44
C GLU A 7 -0.34 34.82 -3.77
N PRO A 8 -1.26 34.52 -2.83
CA PRO A 8 -1.22 33.26 -2.11
C PRO A 8 -1.61 32.11 -3.03
N THR A 9 -0.73 31.11 -3.11
CA THR A 9 -1.03 29.78 -3.63
C THR A 9 -2.32 29.29 -2.97
N THR A 10 -3.32 28.96 -3.78
CA THR A 10 -4.54 28.27 -3.35
C THR A 10 -4.15 26.93 -2.75
N SER A 11 -3.84 26.95 -1.46
CA SER A 11 -3.69 25.78 -0.63
C SER A 11 -5.09 25.17 -0.55
N LEU A 12 -5.32 24.07 -1.27
CA LEU A 12 -6.44 23.18 -1.00
C LEU A 12 -6.13 22.48 0.35
N LEU A 13 -6.16 23.27 1.42
CA LEU A 13 -6.34 22.77 2.77
C LEU A 13 -7.75 22.21 2.76
N LEU A 14 -7.86 20.88 2.71
CA LEU A 14 -9.03 20.25 3.31
C LEU A 14 -8.97 20.65 4.78
N ASP A 15 -9.79 21.63 5.15
CA ASP A 15 -10.22 21.82 6.52
C ASP A 15 -10.95 20.52 6.92
N GLU A 16 -10.22 19.56 7.49
CA GLU A 16 -10.82 18.54 8.34
C GLU A 16 -11.33 19.29 9.57
N ASP A 17 -12.58 19.77 9.51
CA ASP A 17 -13.33 20.23 10.68
C ASP A 17 -13.31 19.11 11.73
N PRO A 18 -12.66 19.27 12.90
CA PRO A 18 -12.66 18.26 13.94
C PRO A 18 -13.98 18.25 14.74
N SER A 19 -15.07 18.80 14.18
CA SER A 19 -16.36 18.97 14.83
C SER A 19 -17.49 18.35 14.02
N SER A 20 -17.32 17.09 13.64
CA SER A 20 -18.46 16.21 13.35
C SER A 20 -18.58 15.29 14.55
N ASP A 21 -19.48 15.66 15.46
CA ASP A 21 -20.04 14.82 16.53
C ASP A 21 -20.96 13.76 15.89
N SER A 22 -20.44 13.08 14.88
CA SER A 22 -21.05 11.92 14.27
C SER A 22 -20.64 10.75 15.13
N ALA A 23 -21.61 9.94 15.56
CA ALA A 23 -21.34 8.59 16.08
C ALA A 23 -20.26 7.93 15.20
N PRO A 24 -19.33 7.14 15.75
CA PRO A 24 -18.24 6.56 14.98
C PRO A 24 -18.85 5.88 13.76
N ASP A 25 -18.61 6.46 12.58
CA ASP A 25 -19.13 5.93 11.34
C ASP A 25 -18.55 4.52 11.26
N GLU A 26 -19.43 3.50 11.27
CA GLU A 26 -19.00 2.10 11.25
C GLU A 26 -18.08 1.93 10.05
N ARG A 27 -16.80 1.62 10.32
CA ARG A 27 -15.82 1.48 9.26
C ARG A 27 -16.28 0.35 8.36
N THR A 28 -16.49 0.66 7.09
CA THR A 28 -16.82 -0.35 6.08
C THR A 28 -15.54 -0.98 5.56
N GLU A 29 -15.51 -2.31 5.57
CA GLU A 29 -14.41 -3.08 4.98
C GLU A 29 -14.33 -2.84 3.46
N PRO A 30 -13.17 -2.42 2.93
CA PRO A 30 -13.02 -2.21 1.50
C PRO A 30 -12.83 -3.55 0.76
N ASP A 31 -13.50 -3.70 -0.37
CA ASP A 31 -13.34 -4.85 -1.29
C ASP A 31 -12.06 -4.67 -2.13
N LEU A 32 -10.90 -4.85 -1.49
CA LEU A 32 -9.58 -4.70 -2.09
C LEU A 32 -8.67 -5.85 -1.63
N ASP A 33 -8.04 -6.55 -2.57
CA ASP A 33 -7.14 -7.67 -2.24
C ASP A 33 -6.00 -7.25 -1.29
N VAL A 34 -5.41 -6.06 -1.51
CA VAL A 34 -4.35 -5.52 -0.64
C VAL A 34 -4.82 -5.30 0.80
N TYR A 35 -6.11 -5.03 1.02
CA TYR A 35 -6.65 -4.86 2.35
C TYR A 35 -6.68 -6.19 3.10
N ALA A 36 -7.26 -7.22 2.49
CA ALA A 36 -7.33 -8.57 3.06
C ALA A 36 -5.93 -9.13 3.33
N ASP A 37 -5.01 -9.02 2.36
CA ASP A 37 -3.64 -9.53 2.51
C ASP A 37 -2.84 -8.76 3.58
N ALA A 38 -3.06 -7.45 3.70
CA ALA A 38 -2.40 -6.65 4.73
C ALA A 38 -2.87 -7.06 6.14
N LEU A 39 -4.17 -7.37 6.32
CA LEU A 39 -4.68 -7.87 7.60
C LEU A 39 -4.08 -9.25 7.94
N LEU A 40 -4.01 -10.16 6.96
CA LEU A 40 -3.36 -11.46 7.16
C LEU A 40 -1.87 -11.32 7.49
N LEU A 41 -1.17 -10.37 6.86
CA LEU A 41 0.23 -10.08 7.17
C LEU A 41 0.40 -9.54 8.60
N VAL A 42 -0.43 -8.58 9.02
CA VAL A 42 -0.40 -8.03 10.39
C VAL A 42 -0.62 -9.16 11.39
N ASP A 43 -1.65 -9.97 11.18
CA ASP A 43 -2.00 -11.11 12.02
C ASP A 43 -0.86 -12.14 12.10
N ALA A 44 -0.19 -12.46 10.98
CA ALA A 44 0.97 -13.34 10.97
C ALA A 44 2.17 -12.76 11.73
N LEU A 45 2.42 -11.45 11.61
CA LEU A 45 3.52 -10.77 12.32
C LEU A 45 3.29 -10.73 13.84
N GLU A 46 2.05 -10.50 14.27
CA GLU A 46 1.66 -10.49 15.68
C GLU A 46 1.80 -11.87 16.34
N ARG A 47 1.46 -12.95 15.64
CA ARG A 47 1.57 -14.32 16.19
C ARG A 47 2.99 -14.83 16.35
N HIS A 48 3.91 -14.33 15.52
CA HIS A 48 5.26 -14.88 15.43
C HIS A 48 6.33 -13.98 16.08
N GLU A 49 5.95 -12.83 16.65
CA GLU A 49 6.84 -11.87 17.34
C GLU A 49 8.19 -11.72 16.61
N VAL A 50 8.12 -11.39 15.32
CA VAL A 50 9.27 -11.44 14.41
C VAL A 50 10.18 -10.21 14.60
N GLU A 51 10.82 -10.09 15.76
CA GLU A 51 11.82 -9.05 16.02
C GLU A 51 13.18 -9.40 15.38
N ALA A 52 13.46 -10.69 15.21
CA ALA A 52 14.64 -11.22 14.50
C ALA A 52 14.27 -12.46 13.67
N LEU A 53 14.80 -12.55 12.45
CA LEU A 53 14.57 -13.71 11.56
C LEU A 53 15.42 -14.92 11.94
N GLU A 54 16.44 -14.73 12.78
CA GLU A 54 17.31 -15.81 13.24
C GLU A 54 16.53 -16.73 14.19
N GLY A 55 16.38 -18.00 13.81
CA GLY A 55 15.68 -18.99 14.62
C GLY A 55 14.20 -19.15 14.30
N VAL A 56 13.65 -18.36 13.38
CA VAL A 56 12.30 -18.56 12.84
C VAL A 56 12.25 -19.86 12.03
N GLU A 57 11.21 -20.66 12.22
CA GLU A 57 11.02 -21.90 11.49
C GLU A 57 10.86 -21.65 9.99
N THR A 58 11.40 -22.54 9.16
CA THR A 58 11.34 -22.39 7.69
C THR A 58 9.91 -22.29 7.17
N GLY A 59 8.96 -22.99 7.80
CA GLY A 59 7.53 -22.87 7.45
C GLY A 59 7.02 -21.44 7.63
N THR A 60 7.24 -20.85 8.80
CA THR A 60 6.90 -19.46 9.08
C THR A 60 7.59 -18.48 8.13
N LEU A 61 8.86 -18.71 7.77
CA LEU A 61 9.55 -17.87 6.79
C LEU A 61 8.90 -17.93 5.40
N ILE A 62 8.44 -19.11 4.98
CA ILE A 62 7.73 -19.30 3.70
C ILE A 62 6.38 -18.56 3.74
N ASP A 63 5.65 -18.67 4.84
CA ASP A 63 4.35 -18.02 5.01
C ASP A 63 4.49 -16.49 4.97
N LEU A 64 5.43 -15.94 5.76
CA LEU A 64 5.74 -14.50 5.77
C LEU A 64 6.20 -14.01 4.39
N TYR A 65 7.08 -14.76 3.72
CA TYR A 65 7.53 -14.42 2.37
C TYR A 65 6.36 -14.33 1.38
N THR A 66 5.45 -15.30 1.44
CA THR A 66 4.29 -15.37 0.55
C THR A 66 3.37 -14.18 0.78
N LEU A 67 2.98 -13.92 2.04
CA LEU A 67 2.13 -12.79 2.40
C LEU A 67 2.77 -11.44 2.02
N LEU A 68 4.08 -11.26 2.26
CA LEU A 68 4.80 -10.05 1.85
C LEU A 68 4.80 -9.87 0.33
N SER A 69 4.94 -10.97 -0.43
CA SER A 69 4.89 -10.94 -1.89
C SER A 69 3.50 -10.52 -2.39
N ASP A 70 2.44 -11.06 -1.80
CA ASP A 70 1.06 -10.73 -2.19
C ASP A 70 0.70 -9.29 -1.85
N VAL A 71 1.00 -8.83 -0.62
CA VAL A 71 0.85 -7.42 -0.21
C VAL A 71 1.64 -6.50 -1.14
N GLN A 72 2.90 -6.83 -1.46
CA GLN A 72 3.71 -6.02 -2.37
C GLN A 72 3.07 -5.92 -3.76
N ARG A 73 2.62 -7.04 -4.31
CA ARG A 73 2.01 -7.08 -5.64
C ARG A 73 0.72 -6.28 -5.68
N ASN A 74 -0.21 -6.56 -4.76
CA ASN A 74 -1.53 -5.94 -4.74
C ASN A 74 -1.45 -4.45 -4.37
N ALA A 75 -0.55 -4.06 -3.47
CA ALA A 75 -0.27 -2.64 -3.20
C ALA A 75 0.31 -1.94 -4.44
N ASN A 76 1.18 -2.60 -5.19
CA ASN A 76 1.75 -2.01 -6.41
C ASN A 76 0.73 -1.88 -7.53
N ASP A 77 -0.22 -2.82 -7.66
CA ASP A 77 -1.28 -2.75 -8.65
C ASP A 77 -2.26 -1.60 -8.33
N LEU A 78 -2.75 -1.51 -7.09
CA LEU A 78 -3.56 -0.36 -6.65
C LEU A 78 -2.80 0.97 -6.80
N ARG A 79 -1.50 1.00 -6.48
CA ARG A 79 -0.66 2.20 -6.64
C ARG A 79 -0.58 2.65 -8.11
N LYS A 80 -0.55 1.73 -9.07
CA LYS A 80 -0.56 2.09 -10.51
C LYS A 80 -1.90 2.70 -10.91
N GLU A 81 -3.01 2.09 -10.52
CA GLU A 81 -4.35 2.63 -10.80
C GLU A 81 -4.51 4.04 -10.22
N ILE A 82 -4.07 4.26 -8.98
CA ILE A 82 -4.03 5.59 -8.37
C ILE A 82 -3.12 6.54 -9.15
N ALA A 83 -1.94 6.07 -9.60
CA ALA A 83 -1.02 6.89 -10.38
C ALA A 83 -1.63 7.32 -11.73
N ASP A 84 -2.33 6.42 -12.42
CA ASP A 84 -3.00 6.73 -13.69
C ASP A 84 -4.08 7.82 -13.46
N MET A 85 -4.91 7.65 -12.43
CA MET A 85 -5.90 8.66 -12.04
C MET A 85 -5.27 10.01 -11.63
N LEU A 86 -4.07 9.99 -11.05
CA LEU A 86 -3.33 11.21 -10.70
C LEU A 86 -2.73 11.88 -11.94
N LEU A 87 -2.25 11.12 -12.94
CA LEU A 87 -1.76 11.70 -14.20
C LEU A 87 -2.85 12.47 -14.93
N ASP A 88 -4.09 11.97 -14.90
CA ASP A 88 -5.25 12.67 -15.46
C ASP A 88 -5.57 14.00 -14.74
N ARG A 89 -5.23 14.10 -13.45
CA ARG A 89 -5.56 15.25 -12.58
C ARG A 89 -4.41 16.25 -12.44
N LEU A 90 -3.16 15.80 -12.57
CA LEU A 90 -1.97 16.63 -12.41
C LEU A 90 -1.61 17.26 -13.76
N HIS A 91 -1.74 18.58 -13.86
CA HIS A 91 -1.51 19.33 -15.11
C HIS A 91 -0.22 20.17 -15.12
N HIS A 92 0.51 20.23 -14.01
CA HIS A 92 1.70 21.06 -13.86
C HIS A 92 2.82 20.27 -13.20
N ASP A 93 4.07 20.57 -13.54
CA ASP A 93 5.28 19.96 -12.96
C ASP A 93 5.57 20.42 -11.51
N ARG A 94 4.54 20.83 -10.76
CA ARG A 94 4.64 21.26 -9.38
C ARG A 94 4.11 20.15 -8.45
N PRO A 95 4.77 19.90 -7.30
CA PRO A 95 4.25 18.97 -6.30
C PRO A 95 2.86 19.37 -5.82
N VAL A 96 1.99 18.37 -5.67
CA VAL A 96 0.67 18.48 -5.03
C VAL A 96 0.70 17.64 -3.76
N SER A 97 0.34 18.28 -2.65
CA SER A 97 0.38 17.67 -1.32
C SER A 97 -0.95 17.00 -0.97
N GLY A 98 -0.85 15.89 -0.24
CA GLY A 98 -1.93 15.26 0.52
C GLY A 98 -1.49 15.04 1.96
N SER A 99 -2.31 14.34 2.76
CA SER A 99 -2.10 14.21 4.20
C SER A 99 -0.84 13.46 4.61
N TYR A 100 -0.23 12.65 3.72
CA TYR A 100 0.93 11.81 4.06
C TYR A 100 2.17 12.09 3.19
N GLY A 101 2.16 13.16 2.40
CA GLY A 101 3.25 13.52 1.50
C GLY A 101 2.77 14.22 0.24
N SER A 102 3.66 14.33 -0.74
CA SER A 102 3.38 15.02 -2.00
C SER A 102 3.82 14.20 -3.22
N VAL A 103 3.15 14.44 -4.34
CA VAL A 103 3.43 13.80 -5.62
C VAL A 103 3.51 14.86 -6.72
N GLN A 104 4.26 14.58 -7.77
CA GLN A 104 4.36 15.44 -8.94
C GLN A 104 4.28 14.60 -10.22
N ARG A 105 3.69 15.16 -11.27
CA ARG A 105 3.82 14.64 -12.63
C ARG A 105 5.23 14.93 -13.12
N THR A 106 5.83 13.97 -13.80
CA THR A 106 7.15 14.12 -14.40
C THR A 106 7.19 13.28 -15.68
N ALA A 107 8.00 13.69 -16.64
CA ALA A 107 8.22 12.95 -17.88
C ALA A 107 9.57 12.24 -17.86
N ARG A 108 9.62 11.06 -18.48
CA ARG A 108 10.86 10.38 -18.85
C ARG A 108 10.86 10.19 -20.35
N THR A 109 11.91 10.68 -20.97
CA THR A 109 12.21 10.40 -22.37
C THR A 109 12.93 9.06 -22.47
N ASN A 110 12.34 8.11 -23.20
CA ASN A 110 12.95 6.85 -23.56
C ASN A 110 13.28 6.86 -25.05
N ARG A 111 14.54 6.65 -25.38
CA ARG A 111 14.98 6.45 -26.75
C ARG A 111 14.97 4.94 -27.07
N SER A 112 14.73 4.54 -28.30
CA SER A 112 14.87 3.15 -28.78
C SER A 112 15.33 3.18 -30.22
N LEU A 113 16.01 2.12 -30.67
CA LEU A 113 16.37 2.01 -32.08
C LEU A 113 15.09 1.89 -32.90
N LYS A 114 15.12 2.48 -34.09
CA LYS A 114 14.16 2.17 -35.14
C LYS A 114 14.35 0.74 -35.64
N ASP A 115 13.50 0.33 -36.57
CA ASP A 115 13.63 -0.96 -37.23
C ASP A 115 15.05 -1.18 -37.75
N ASP A 116 15.59 -2.38 -37.52
CA ASP A 116 16.97 -2.71 -37.85
C ASP A 116 17.29 -2.42 -39.34
N ASP A 117 16.35 -2.67 -40.26
CA ASP A 117 16.55 -2.39 -41.69
C ASP A 117 16.60 -0.88 -41.96
N GLU A 118 15.75 -0.08 -41.30
CA GLU A 118 15.76 1.39 -41.42
C GLU A 118 17.07 1.99 -40.89
N VAL A 119 17.55 1.47 -39.75
CA VAL A 119 18.82 1.89 -39.15
C VAL A 119 19.99 1.53 -40.09
N LEU A 120 20.02 0.31 -40.62
CA LEU A 120 21.07 -0.14 -41.53
C LEU A 120 21.08 0.66 -42.84
N ASP A 121 19.92 0.91 -43.43
CA ASP A 121 19.78 1.72 -44.65
C ASP A 121 20.28 3.16 -44.43
N THR A 122 19.97 3.73 -43.26
CA THR A 122 20.42 5.07 -42.87
C THR A 122 21.94 5.13 -42.70
N LEU A 123 22.53 4.13 -42.05
CA LEU A 123 23.99 4.03 -41.88
C LEU A 123 24.71 3.77 -43.21
N GLU A 124 24.11 2.97 -44.11
CA GLU A 124 24.65 2.71 -45.46
C GLU A 124 24.64 3.97 -46.32
N ALA A 125 23.56 4.75 -46.27
CA ALA A 125 23.48 6.05 -46.93
C ALA A 125 24.56 7.04 -46.45
N ALA A 126 25.03 6.89 -45.21
CA ALA A 126 26.12 7.66 -44.63
C ALA A 126 27.53 7.06 -44.85
N GLY A 127 27.62 5.95 -45.61
CA GLY A 127 28.88 5.34 -46.01
C GLY A 127 29.35 4.17 -45.14
N ILE A 128 28.51 3.65 -44.24
CA ILE A 128 28.78 2.42 -43.48
C ILE A 128 28.14 1.23 -44.21
N ASP A 129 28.94 0.45 -44.92
CA ASP A 129 28.49 -0.78 -45.59
C ASP A 129 27.73 -1.72 -44.63
N ARG A 130 26.51 -2.11 -45.01
CA ARG A 130 25.69 -3.10 -44.28
C ARG A 130 26.40 -4.42 -44.00
N SER A 131 27.34 -4.81 -44.88
CA SER A 131 28.13 -6.03 -44.74
C SER A 131 29.16 -5.99 -43.59
N ARG A 132 29.42 -4.80 -43.04
CA ARG A 132 30.33 -4.58 -41.90
C ARG A 132 29.61 -4.56 -40.56
N VAL A 133 28.27 -4.52 -40.55
CA VAL A 133 27.44 -4.50 -39.34
C VAL A 133 26.97 -5.91 -39.04
N VAL A 134 27.53 -6.54 -38.00
CA VAL A 134 27.21 -7.92 -37.60
C VAL A 134 25.92 -7.99 -36.78
N SER A 135 25.60 -6.93 -36.05
CA SER A 135 24.36 -6.77 -35.31
C SER A 135 24.06 -5.29 -35.11
N VAL A 136 22.78 -4.93 -35.15
CA VAL A 136 22.32 -3.61 -34.77
C VAL A 136 22.04 -3.63 -33.27
N ASP A 137 22.77 -2.82 -32.51
CA ASP A 137 22.47 -2.60 -31.10
C ASP A 137 22.76 -1.15 -30.75
N ARG A 138 22.11 -0.72 -29.67
CA ARG A 138 22.06 0.68 -29.27
C ARG A 138 23.45 1.29 -29.09
N GLY A 139 24.37 0.54 -28.49
CA GLY A 139 25.73 1.01 -28.23
C GLY A 139 26.53 1.15 -29.52
N LYS A 140 26.44 0.18 -30.43
CA LYS A 140 27.13 0.25 -31.72
C LYS A 140 26.62 1.36 -32.63
N VAL A 141 25.31 1.63 -32.60
CA VAL A 141 24.73 2.73 -33.37
C VAL A 141 25.17 4.08 -32.79
N ASP A 142 25.20 4.22 -31.45
CA ASP A 142 25.78 5.41 -30.80
C ASP A 142 27.25 5.63 -31.23
N ASP A 143 28.09 4.58 -31.20
CA ASP A 143 29.48 4.65 -31.67
C ASP A 143 29.59 5.07 -33.15
N ALA A 144 28.66 4.62 -33.99
CA ALA A 144 28.61 4.98 -35.41
C ALA A 144 28.20 6.44 -35.63
N LEU A 145 27.28 6.96 -34.82
CA LEU A 145 26.88 8.38 -34.85
C LEU A 145 28.03 9.31 -34.45
N GLU A 146 28.99 8.86 -33.63
CA GLU A 146 30.16 9.69 -33.28
C GLU A 146 31.10 9.96 -34.47
N VAL A 147 31.06 9.10 -35.49
CA VAL A 147 31.96 9.15 -36.66
C VAL A 147 31.25 9.42 -37.98
N THR A 148 29.92 9.64 -37.93
CA THR A 148 29.09 9.94 -39.10
C THR A 148 28.30 11.23 -38.89
N ASP A 149 27.83 11.83 -39.99
CA ASP A 149 26.94 13.00 -39.95
C ASP A 149 25.44 12.62 -39.89
N VAL A 150 25.13 11.38 -39.49
CA VAL A 150 23.74 10.91 -39.34
C VAL A 150 23.10 11.57 -38.12
N ALA A 151 21.87 12.06 -38.25
CA ALA A 151 21.17 12.59 -37.09
C ALA A 151 20.66 11.45 -36.21
N GLU A 152 20.71 11.66 -34.89
CA GLU A 152 20.21 10.68 -33.92
C GLU A 152 18.73 10.30 -34.19
N SER A 153 17.91 11.27 -34.60
CA SER A 153 16.50 11.07 -34.97
C SER A 153 16.28 10.17 -36.19
N ASP A 154 17.30 9.96 -37.00
CA ASP A 154 17.19 9.14 -38.21
C ASP A 154 17.29 7.65 -37.86
N VAL A 155 18.02 7.31 -36.80
CA VAL A 155 18.25 5.92 -36.35
C VAL A 155 17.56 5.57 -35.03
N PHE A 156 17.17 6.58 -34.25
CA PHE A 156 16.44 6.38 -33.01
C PHE A 156 15.04 7.01 -33.04
N GLU A 157 14.11 6.29 -32.45
CA GLU A 157 12.81 6.82 -32.02
C GLU A 157 12.91 7.26 -30.57
N THR A 158 12.20 8.33 -30.24
CA THR A 158 12.15 8.89 -28.89
C THR A 158 10.70 9.00 -28.46
N GLU A 159 10.37 8.34 -27.37
CA GLU A 159 9.05 8.33 -26.75
C GLU A 159 9.13 9.01 -25.38
N GLU A 160 8.15 9.87 -25.08
CA GLU A 160 8.01 10.45 -23.75
C GLU A 160 6.95 9.68 -22.97
N THR A 161 7.32 9.18 -21.80
CA THR A 161 6.40 8.53 -20.86
C THR A 161 6.27 9.37 -19.61
N GLU A 162 5.04 9.75 -19.30
CA GLU A 162 4.72 10.49 -18.09
C GLU A 162 4.43 9.55 -16.93
N TYR A 163 4.87 9.94 -15.74
CA TYR A 163 4.67 9.16 -14.53
C TYR A 163 4.54 10.04 -13.31
N VAL A 164 3.83 9.52 -12.31
CA VAL A 164 3.74 10.16 -10.99
C VAL A 164 4.98 9.82 -10.18
N ARG A 165 5.66 10.85 -9.71
CA ARG A 165 6.80 10.75 -8.81
C ARG A 165 6.40 11.22 -7.41
N LYS A 166 6.65 10.37 -6.41
CA LYS A 166 6.62 10.79 -5.00
C LYS A 166 7.70 11.83 -4.76
N ALA A 167 7.31 13.02 -4.29
CA ALA A 167 8.21 14.13 -4.03
C ALA A 167 8.65 14.14 -2.57
N GLU A 168 7.71 14.17 -1.63
CA GLU A 168 7.99 14.18 -0.19
C GLU A 168 7.09 13.20 0.56
N VAL A 169 7.49 12.82 1.77
CA VAL A 169 6.73 12.00 2.71
C VAL A 169 6.65 12.76 4.03
N ASP A 170 5.44 12.86 4.59
CA ASP A 170 5.23 13.40 5.93
C ASP A 170 5.25 12.24 6.93
N GLU A 171 6.42 12.00 7.54
CA GLU A 171 6.61 10.90 8.51
C GLU A 171 5.95 11.21 9.85
N ASP A 172 6.04 12.46 10.33
CA ASP A 172 5.47 12.90 11.60
C ASP A 172 3.93 12.72 11.61
N ARG A 173 3.25 13.07 10.51
CA ARG A 173 1.80 12.89 10.37
C ARG A 173 1.41 11.41 10.33
N LYS A 174 2.23 10.55 9.70
CA LYS A 174 2.01 9.10 9.70
C LYS A 174 2.16 8.52 11.11
N GLU A 175 3.21 8.88 11.82
CA GLU A 175 3.47 8.41 13.19
C GLU A 175 2.34 8.84 14.12
N THR A 176 1.96 10.12 14.09
CA THR A 176 0.87 10.67 14.89
C THR A 176 -0.45 9.94 14.62
N ARG A 177 -0.78 9.71 13.34
CA ARG A 177 -2.01 9.00 12.97
C ARG A 177 -1.97 7.54 13.41
N LEU A 178 -0.84 6.85 13.23
CA LEU A 178 -0.67 5.46 13.65
C LEU A 178 -0.80 5.31 15.16
N GLN A 179 -0.18 6.21 15.93
CA GLN A 179 -0.30 6.19 17.39
C GLN A 179 -1.76 6.38 17.82
N GLY A 180 -2.47 7.34 17.22
CA GLY A 180 -3.90 7.54 17.51
C GLY A 180 -4.77 6.32 17.16
N LEU A 181 -4.45 5.58 16.10
CA LEU A 181 -5.13 4.32 15.76
C LEU A 181 -4.85 3.22 16.77
N LYS A 182 -3.61 3.11 17.26
CA LYS A 182 -3.24 2.16 18.32
C LYS A 182 -3.93 2.47 19.63
N ASP A 183 -3.99 3.75 20.01
CA ASP A 183 -4.67 4.20 21.22
C ASP A 183 -6.18 3.89 21.14
N GLN A 184 -6.79 4.06 19.96
CA GLN A 184 -8.19 3.71 19.73
C GLN A 184 -8.44 2.19 19.84
N LEU A 185 -7.55 1.36 19.27
CA LEU A 185 -7.67 -0.10 19.33
C LEU A 185 -7.53 -0.59 20.78
N ALA A 186 -6.53 -0.10 21.50
CA ALA A 186 -6.31 -0.46 22.91
C ALA A 186 -7.48 -0.05 23.82
N ALA A 187 -8.16 1.06 23.51
CA ALA A 187 -9.36 1.46 24.23
C ALA A 187 -10.54 0.50 23.98
N SER A 188 -10.75 0.09 22.73
CA SER A 188 -11.81 -0.88 22.38
C SER A 188 -11.57 -2.24 23.03
N ASP A 189 -10.34 -2.75 22.99
CA ASP A 189 -9.99 -4.04 23.60
C ASP A 189 -10.25 -4.06 25.12
N ALA A 190 -10.06 -2.92 25.80
CA ALA A 190 -10.31 -2.80 27.23
C ALA A 190 -11.81 -2.80 27.55
N ASP A 191 -12.61 -2.02 26.81
CA ASP A 191 -14.05 -1.93 27.00
C ASP A 191 -14.74 -3.27 26.68
N ASP A 192 -14.35 -3.94 25.60
CA ASP A 192 -14.90 -5.25 25.19
C ASP A 192 -14.51 -6.36 26.19
N ALA A 193 -13.27 -6.33 26.70
CA ALA A 193 -12.81 -7.33 27.68
C ALA A 193 -13.52 -7.19 29.02
N ASP A 194 -13.81 -5.98 29.47
CA ASP A 194 -14.56 -5.74 30.71
C ASP A 194 -16.03 -6.12 30.56
N GLN A 195 -16.66 -5.81 29.42
CA GLN A 195 -18.02 -6.27 29.11
C GLN A 195 -18.13 -7.81 29.11
N LEU A 196 -17.16 -8.51 28.49
CA LEU A 196 -17.14 -9.97 28.47
C LEU A 196 -16.96 -10.58 29.87
N ARG A 197 -16.16 -9.94 30.75
CA ARG A 197 -16.00 -10.39 32.15
C ARG A 197 -17.30 -10.25 32.92
N ASP A 198 -17.98 -9.12 32.78
CA ASP A 198 -19.28 -8.88 33.42
C ASP A 198 -20.32 -9.92 32.95
N GLU A 199 -20.36 -10.25 31.66
CA GLU A 199 -21.25 -11.29 31.12
C GLU A 199 -20.92 -12.67 31.69
N VAL A 200 -19.63 -13.03 31.80
CA VAL A 200 -19.21 -14.29 32.42
C VAL A 200 -19.60 -14.34 33.90
N GLU A 201 -19.39 -13.27 34.67
CA GLU A 201 -19.79 -13.21 36.08
C GLU A 201 -21.31 -13.32 36.28
N GLU A 202 -22.10 -12.71 35.39
CA GLU A 202 -23.56 -12.85 35.38
C GLU A 202 -23.96 -14.31 35.10
N LEU A 203 -23.35 -14.93 34.09
CA LEU A 203 -23.60 -16.33 33.73
C LEU A 203 -23.21 -17.29 34.85
N GLU A 204 -22.08 -17.07 35.51
CA GLU A 204 -21.63 -17.86 36.66
C GLU A 204 -22.59 -17.72 37.85
N SER A 205 -23.01 -16.49 38.17
CA SER A 205 -24.00 -16.22 39.23
C SER A 205 -25.34 -16.91 38.94
N ARG A 206 -25.77 -16.91 37.67
CA ARG A 206 -26.98 -17.58 37.22
C ARG A 206 -26.89 -19.10 37.34
N ILE A 207 -25.72 -19.67 37.01
CA ILE A 207 -25.46 -21.11 37.19
C ILE A 207 -25.48 -21.47 38.67
N GLU A 208 -24.88 -20.65 39.56
CA GLU A 208 -24.91 -20.86 41.01
C GLU A 208 -26.36 -20.87 41.52
N GLU A 209 -27.18 -19.87 41.16
CA GLU A 209 -28.61 -19.81 41.52
C GLU A 209 -29.37 -21.08 41.07
N LEU A 210 -29.13 -21.54 39.84
CA LEU A 210 -29.81 -22.72 39.29
C LEU A 210 -29.33 -24.05 39.88
N THR A 211 -28.09 -24.10 40.38
CA THR A 211 -27.49 -25.32 40.94
C THR A 211 -27.70 -25.41 42.45
N GLU A 212 -27.83 -24.29 43.17
CA GLU A 212 -28.17 -24.25 44.59
C GLU A 212 -29.55 -24.88 44.86
N PHE A 213 -30.53 -24.67 43.96
CA PHE A 213 -31.87 -25.24 44.08
C PHE A 213 -31.91 -26.77 43.84
N LYS A 214 -30.95 -27.34 43.09
CA LYS A 214 -30.87 -28.79 42.84
C LYS A 214 -30.43 -29.59 44.07
N SER A 215 -29.84 -28.95 45.09
CA SER A 215 -29.57 -29.57 46.39
C SER A 215 -30.86 -29.85 47.18
N GLY A 216 -31.95 -29.11 46.90
CA GLY A 216 -33.25 -29.24 47.57
C GLY A 216 -34.15 -30.39 47.10
N HIS A 217 -33.85 -31.06 45.97
CA HIS A 217 -34.74 -32.08 45.40
C HIS A 217 -34.41 -33.54 45.80
N SER A 218 -33.53 -33.76 46.78
CA SER A 218 -33.28 -35.08 47.38
C SER A 218 -34.38 -35.51 48.38
N TYR A 219 -35.66 -35.26 48.06
CA TYR A 219 -36.79 -35.72 48.87
C TYR A 219 -37.80 -36.56 48.09
N HIS A 220 -37.40 -37.37 47.11
CA HIS A 220 -38.27 -38.43 46.61
C HIS A 220 -37.48 -39.68 46.23
N THR A 221 -37.42 -40.65 47.15
CA THR A 221 -37.89 -42.04 46.95
C THR A 221 -37.46 -42.90 48.14
N ARG A 222 -38.36 -43.04 49.12
CA ARG A 222 -38.49 -44.25 49.95
C ARG A 222 -39.93 -44.32 50.45
N SER A 223 -40.84 -44.55 49.51
CA SER A 223 -42.15 -45.12 49.82
C SER A 223 -42.08 -46.62 49.58
N SER A 224 -42.40 -47.35 50.65
CA SER A 224 -42.82 -48.75 50.71
C SER A 224 -41.78 -49.85 50.47
N ALA A 225 -41.05 -50.14 51.54
CA ALA A 225 -40.77 -51.51 51.93
C ALA A 225 -41.05 -51.61 53.44
N ASP A 226 -42.17 -52.21 53.82
CA ASP A 226 -42.28 -53.34 54.77
C ASP A 226 -43.68 -53.38 55.43
N ARG A 227 -44.36 -54.53 55.24
CA ARG A 227 -45.53 -55.11 55.94
C ARG A 227 -46.95 -54.58 55.70
#